data_AF-A0A2G1Y2H6-F1
#
_entry.id   AF-A0A2G1Y2H6-F1
#
_cell.length_a   1.000
_cell.length_b   1.000
_cell.length_c   1.000
_cell.angle_alpha   90.00
_cell.angle_beta   90.00
_cell.angle_gamma   90.00
#
_symmetry.space_group_name_H-M   'P 1'
#
loop_
_entity.id
_entity.type
_entity.pdbx_description
1 polymer ?
#
loop_
_entity_poly.entity_id
_entity_poly.type
_entity_poly.pdbx_seq_one_letter_code
_entity_poly.pdbx_strand_id
1 'polypeptide(L)'
;MSEIVYIFVDESGDMDFSIKGSKHYMFHFLVKKRPFNLHAKISNYRYQLLERGLDPSNTQRFDIEYFHAHKDNKYIKNELFTIISTFEKEKVKVYSYILEKSKVHPEKRKERDAFYIDNLTYSIGKLLDKLKIDKNFVIITDNLPISKNKQKQIKALRTGIKLYMQQKDLNLKYDIFHHSSASSVNLQIIDYIGWAVHRKYEMNDNNYYDRIKEYIIDEDIVTKGRKVKHYEK
;
A
#
# COMPACT_ATOMS: atom_id res chain seq x y z
N MET A 1 -24.14 12.84 8.41
CA MET A 1 -22.66 12.99 8.48
C MET A 1 -22.13 13.12 7.08
N SER A 2 -21.15 14.00 6.82
CA SER A 2 -20.48 14.04 5.52
C SER A 2 -19.77 12.71 5.25
N GLU A 3 -19.78 12.25 4.00
CA GLU A 3 -19.08 11.02 3.61
C GLU A 3 -17.57 11.17 3.88
N ILE A 4 -16.97 10.16 4.52
CA ILE A 4 -15.53 10.10 4.80
C ILE A 4 -14.85 9.17 3.80
N VAL A 5 -13.74 9.63 3.23
CA VAL A 5 -12.86 8.81 2.38
C VAL A 5 -11.80 8.12 3.25
N TYR A 6 -11.63 6.81 3.07
CA TYR A 6 -10.56 6.06 3.73
C TYR A 6 -9.46 5.73 2.72
N ILE A 7 -8.22 5.98 3.11
CA ILE A 7 -7.01 5.72 2.33
C ILE A 7 -6.15 4.75 3.13
N PHE A 8 -5.97 3.54 2.63
CA PHE A 8 -5.08 2.54 3.22
C PHE A 8 -3.77 2.52 2.44
N VAL A 9 -2.64 2.49 3.14
CA VAL A 9 -1.31 2.59 2.52
C VAL A 9 -0.47 1.36 2.85
N ASP A 10 0.17 0.83 1.83
CA ASP A 10 1.22 -0.19 1.95
C ASP A 10 2.48 0.22 1.16
N GLU A 11 3.62 -0.34 1.54
CA GLU A 11 4.94 -0.08 0.97
C GLU A 11 5.50 -1.36 0.33
N SER A 12 6.12 -1.24 -0.85
CA SER A 12 6.88 -2.35 -1.42
C SER A 12 8.23 -1.92 -1.98
N GLY A 13 9.14 -2.88 -2.06
CA GLY A 13 10.56 -2.66 -2.33
C GLY A 13 11.35 -2.44 -1.04
N ASP A 14 12.62 -2.11 -1.19
CA ASP A 14 13.56 -1.89 -0.09
C ASP A 14 14.34 -0.59 -0.31
N MET A 15 14.99 -0.09 0.75
CA MET A 15 15.89 1.08 0.67
C MET A 15 17.36 0.69 0.45
N ASP A 16 17.64 -0.49 -0.12
CA ASP A 16 18.96 -0.83 -0.64
C ASP A 16 19.09 -0.27 -2.06
N PHE A 17 19.90 0.77 -2.25
CA PHE A 17 20.08 1.42 -3.55
C PHE A 17 21.23 0.82 -4.38
N SER A 18 21.81 -0.28 -3.93
CA SER A 18 22.73 -1.09 -4.73
C SER A 18 21.96 -1.90 -5.79
N ILE A 19 22.71 -2.59 -6.66
CA ILE A 19 22.13 -3.50 -7.66
C ILE A 19 21.47 -4.75 -7.04
N LYS A 20 21.72 -5.03 -5.75
CA LYS A 20 21.18 -6.20 -5.06
C LYS A 20 19.77 -5.98 -4.51
N GLY A 21 19.43 -4.73 -4.20
CA GLY A 21 18.07 -4.36 -3.81
C GLY A 21 17.09 -4.46 -4.97
N SER A 22 15.80 -4.33 -4.65
CA SER A 22 14.73 -4.10 -5.64
C SER A 22 15.07 -2.96 -6.61
N LYS A 23 14.53 -2.95 -7.81
CA LYS A 23 14.75 -1.85 -8.78
C LYS A 23 13.90 -0.63 -8.45
N HIS A 24 12.72 -0.85 -7.87
CA HIS A 24 11.77 0.18 -7.52
C HIS A 24 11.49 0.22 -6.01
N TYR A 25 11.08 1.40 -5.56
CA TYR A 25 10.51 1.64 -4.24
C TYR A 25 9.11 2.22 -4.44
N MET A 26 8.10 1.69 -3.78
CA MET A 26 6.70 1.98 -4.10
C MET A 26 5.84 2.24 -2.87
N PHE A 27 4.85 3.12 -3.06
CA PHE A 27 3.72 3.26 -2.14
C PHE A 27 2.43 2.95 -2.87
N HIS A 28 1.61 2.09 -2.26
CA HIS A 28 0.33 1.66 -2.80
C HIS A 28 -0.79 2.18 -1.94
N PHE A 29 -1.84 2.69 -2.57
CA PHE A 29 -2.96 3.34 -1.91
C PHE A 29 -4.26 2.67 -2.33
N LEU A 30 -5.02 2.20 -1.35
CA LEU A 30 -6.39 1.72 -1.53
C LEU A 30 -7.36 2.76 -0.99
N VAL A 31 -8.19 3.32 -1.87
CA VAL A 31 -9.16 4.37 -1.56
C VAL A 31 -10.57 3.80 -1.58
N LYS A 32 -11.27 3.93 -0.46
CA LYS A 32 -12.60 3.35 -0.25
C LYS A 32 -13.49 4.24 0.60
N LYS A 33 -14.78 3.94 0.60
CA LYS A 33 -15.77 4.47 1.54
C LYS A 33 -16.45 3.32 2.27
N ARG A 34 -17.06 3.61 3.42
CA ARG A 34 -17.91 2.64 4.11
C ARG A 34 -19.23 2.44 3.33
N PRO A 35 -19.83 1.24 3.36
CA PRO A 35 -19.40 0.03 4.07
C PRO A 35 -18.24 -0.73 3.39
N PHE A 36 -17.46 -1.48 4.18
CA PHE A 36 -16.33 -2.28 3.69
C PHE A 36 -16.76 -3.74 3.41
N ASN A 37 -17.43 -3.95 2.28
CA ASN A 37 -18.15 -5.20 1.97
C ASN A 37 -17.29 -6.48 1.93
N LEU A 38 -16.00 -6.40 1.61
CA LEU A 38 -15.13 -7.60 1.57
C LEU A 38 -14.62 -8.06 2.94
N HIS A 39 -14.82 -7.27 4.00
CA HIS A 39 -14.28 -7.59 5.32
C HIS A 39 -14.74 -8.98 5.80
N ALA A 40 -16.06 -9.23 5.71
CA ALA A 40 -16.63 -10.52 6.12
C ALA A 40 -16.11 -11.69 5.28
N LYS A 41 -15.98 -11.54 3.95
CA LYS A 41 -15.47 -12.61 3.07
C LYS A 41 -14.04 -13.01 3.43
N ILE A 42 -13.16 -12.03 3.61
CA ILE A 42 -11.75 -12.28 3.94
C ILE A 42 -11.63 -12.85 5.36
N SER A 43 -12.37 -12.30 6.33
CA SER A 43 -12.39 -12.86 7.69
C SER A 43 -12.87 -14.30 7.70
N ASN A 44 -13.96 -14.63 6.99
CA ASN A 44 -14.47 -15.99 6.89
C ASN A 44 -13.47 -16.92 6.22
N TYR A 45 -12.79 -16.47 5.15
CA TYR A 45 -11.76 -17.29 4.52
C TYR A 45 -10.61 -17.63 5.47
N ARG A 46 -10.22 -16.70 6.34
CA ARG A 46 -9.22 -16.98 7.39
C ARG A 46 -9.67 -18.10 8.32
N TYR A 47 -10.92 -18.04 8.82
CA TYR A 47 -11.47 -19.10 9.67
C TYR A 47 -11.56 -20.44 8.94
N GLN A 48 -11.97 -20.45 7.67
CA GLN A 48 -11.97 -21.66 6.85
C GLN A 48 -10.58 -22.29 6.75
N LEU A 49 -9.51 -21.49 6.66
CA LEU A 49 -8.13 -22.01 6.65
C LEU A 49 -7.73 -22.61 8.00
N LEU A 50 -8.10 -21.98 9.12
CA LEU A 50 -7.85 -22.49 10.47
C LEU A 50 -8.57 -23.83 10.70
N GLU A 51 -9.78 -23.97 10.16
CA GLU A 51 -10.62 -25.17 10.29
C GLU A 51 -10.10 -26.36 9.45
N ARG A 52 -9.24 -26.15 8.44
CA ARG A 52 -8.78 -27.25 7.56
C ARG A 52 -8.11 -28.37 8.31
N GLY A 53 -7.34 -28.06 9.35
CA GLY A 53 -6.65 -29.07 10.16
C GLY A 53 -7.58 -29.93 11.03
N LEU A 54 -8.89 -29.65 10.99
CA LEU A 54 -9.94 -30.45 11.65
C LEU A 54 -10.56 -31.48 10.68
N ASP A 55 -10.30 -31.38 9.38
CA ASP A 55 -10.76 -32.35 8.38
C ASP A 55 -9.96 -33.66 8.51
N PRO A 56 -10.60 -34.81 8.80
CA PRO A 56 -9.91 -36.10 8.90
C PRO A 56 -9.15 -36.50 7.63
N SER A 57 -9.56 -35.98 6.47
CA SER A 57 -8.93 -36.22 5.16
C SER A 57 -7.80 -35.24 4.85
N ASN A 58 -7.66 -34.15 5.62
CA ASN A 58 -6.64 -33.13 5.43
C ASN A 58 -6.02 -32.70 6.77
N THR A 59 -4.86 -33.26 7.08
CA THR A 59 -4.14 -32.98 8.33
C THR A 59 -3.31 -31.69 8.30
N GLN A 60 -3.32 -30.96 7.18
CA GLN A 60 -2.53 -29.73 7.06
C GLN A 60 -3.12 -28.64 7.94
N ARG A 61 -2.38 -28.27 8.99
CA ARG A 61 -2.71 -27.15 9.86
C ARG A 61 -2.19 -25.84 9.27
N PHE A 62 -3.05 -24.83 9.27
CA PHE A 62 -2.70 -23.46 8.98
C PHE A 62 -2.90 -22.64 10.24
N ASP A 63 -1.84 -22.02 10.75
CA ASP A 63 -1.90 -21.06 11.85
C ASP A 63 -1.78 -19.64 11.28
N ILE A 64 -2.92 -19.10 10.83
CA ILE A 64 -2.99 -17.83 10.10
C ILE A 64 -3.64 -16.76 10.97
N GLU A 65 -2.81 -15.87 11.50
CA GLU A 65 -3.27 -14.69 12.24
C GLU A 65 -3.87 -13.64 11.29
N TYR A 66 -3.21 -13.38 10.15
CA TYR A 66 -3.60 -12.42 9.12
C TYR A 66 -2.97 -12.79 7.78
N PHE A 67 -3.49 -12.22 6.69
CA PHE A 67 -2.95 -12.43 5.34
C PHE A 67 -1.82 -11.44 5.03
N HIS A 68 -0.75 -11.95 4.42
CA HIS A 68 0.36 -11.15 3.92
C HIS A 68 0.97 -11.82 2.69
N ALA A 69 0.86 -11.16 1.53
CA ALA A 69 1.18 -11.74 0.23
C ALA A 69 2.61 -12.24 0.11
N HIS A 70 3.58 -11.65 0.81
CA HIS A 70 4.94 -12.19 0.80
C HIS A 70 5.05 -13.57 1.50
N LYS A 71 4.30 -13.76 2.60
CA LYS A 71 4.34 -14.98 3.43
C LYS A 71 3.41 -16.09 2.95
N ASP A 72 2.27 -15.71 2.37
CA ASP A 72 1.22 -16.66 2.00
C ASP A 72 1.61 -17.55 0.81
N ASN A 73 1.12 -18.79 0.79
CA ASN A 73 1.39 -19.72 -0.30
C ASN A 73 0.51 -19.42 -1.55
N LYS A 74 0.79 -20.10 -2.67
CA LYS A 74 0.07 -19.89 -3.94
C LYS A 74 -1.44 -20.16 -3.82
N TYR A 75 -1.84 -21.14 -3.01
CA TYR A 75 -3.25 -21.48 -2.81
C TYR A 75 -4.01 -20.32 -2.14
N ILE A 76 -3.48 -19.81 -1.02
CA ILE A 76 -4.03 -18.65 -0.30
C ILE A 76 -4.04 -17.42 -1.20
N LYS A 77 -2.94 -17.18 -1.93
CA LYS A 77 -2.85 -16.08 -2.87
C LYS A 77 -3.96 -16.09 -3.89
N ASN A 78 -4.14 -17.22 -4.56
CA ASN A 78 -5.14 -17.35 -5.61
C ASN A 78 -6.54 -17.03 -5.11
N GLU A 79 -6.90 -17.52 -3.91
CA GLU A 79 -8.21 -17.28 -3.31
C GLU A 79 -8.39 -15.82 -2.86
N LEU A 80 -7.38 -15.22 -2.23
CA LEU A 80 -7.44 -13.80 -1.86
C LEU A 80 -7.65 -12.90 -3.07
N PHE A 81 -6.91 -13.14 -4.16
CA PHE A 81 -7.14 -12.41 -5.40
C PHE A 81 -8.51 -12.70 -6.04
N THR A 82 -9.11 -13.89 -5.79
CA THR A 82 -10.48 -14.18 -6.22
C THR A 82 -11.45 -13.28 -5.46
N ILE A 83 -11.32 -13.21 -4.14
CA ILE A 83 -12.16 -12.36 -3.29
C ILE A 83 -11.98 -10.87 -3.64
N ILE A 84 -10.74 -10.41 -3.79
CA ILE A 84 -10.41 -9.01 -4.17
C ILE A 84 -10.99 -8.66 -5.53
N SER A 85 -10.97 -9.58 -6.50
CA SER A 85 -11.55 -9.36 -7.83
C SER A 85 -13.09 -9.23 -7.85
N THR A 86 -13.76 -9.41 -6.70
CA THR A 86 -15.22 -9.18 -6.57
C THR A 86 -15.58 -7.77 -6.10
N PHE A 87 -14.62 -6.83 -6.08
CA PHE A 87 -14.93 -5.44 -5.75
C PHE A 87 -15.89 -4.83 -6.77
N GLU A 88 -16.82 -4.02 -6.29
CA GLU A 88 -17.56 -3.12 -7.16
C GLU A 88 -16.60 -2.03 -7.62
N LYS A 89 -16.30 -2.00 -8.92
CA LYS A 89 -15.31 -1.09 -9.53
C LYS A 89 -15.46 0.37 -9.08
N GLU A 90 -16.67 0.88 -9.01
CA GLU A 90 -16.93 2.27 -8.65
C GLU A 90 -16.73 2.61 -7.16
N LYS A 91 -16.57 1.59 -6.31
CA LYS A 91 -16.40 1.74 -4.86
C LYS A 91 -14.94 1.68 -4.40
N VAL A 92 -14.02 1.37 -5.30
CA VAL A 92 -12.61 1.17 -5.00
C VAL A 92 -11.75 1.88 -6.02
N LYS A 93 -10.72 2.59 -5.54
CA LYS A 93 -9.65 3.11 -6.40
C LYS A 93 -8.31 2.71 -5.83
N VAL A 94 -7.41 2.27 -6.69
CA VAL A 94 -6.03 1.94 -6.35
C VAL A 94 -5.10 2.89 -7.06
N TYR A 95 -4.14 3.42 -6.33
CA TYR A 95 -3.07 4.24 -6.89
C TYR A 95 -1.72 3.70 -6.44
N SER A 96 -0.78 3.59 -7.36
CA SER A 96 0.60 3.22 -7.04
C SER A 96 1.56 4.34 -7.41
N TYR A 97 2.31 4.82 -6.43
CA TYR A 97 3.48 5.66 -6.64
C TYR A 97 4.71 4.77 -6.83
N ILE A 98 5.45 4.98 -7.91
CA ILE A 98 6.56 4.11 -8.31
C ILE A 98 7.81 4.95 -8.53
N LEU A 99 8.85 4.65 -7.76
CA LEU A 99 10.13 5.33 -7.83
C LEU A 99 11.22 4.35 -8.26
N GLU A 100 11.81 4.57 -9.44
CA GLU A 100 12.99 3.80 -9.89
C GLU A 100 14.22 4.24 -9.09
N LYS A 101 14.75 3.36 -8.22
CA LYS A 101 15.79 3.70 -7.25
C LYS A 101 17.10 4.15 -7.89
N SER A 102 17.44 3.56 -9.03
CA SER A 102 18.62 3.97 -9.80
C SER A 102 18.56 5.45 -10.22
N LYS A 103 17.36 6.03 -10.35
CA LYS A 103 17.18 7.43 -10.77
C LYS A 103 17.00 8.40 -9.59
N VAL A 104 17.32 7.97 -8.38
CA VAL A 104 17.31 8.81 -7.18
C VAL A 104 18.70 9.41 -6.99
N HIS A 105 18.76 10.72 -6.81
CA HIS A 105 20.00 11.41 -6.52
C HIS A 105 20.57 10.95 -5.16
N PRO A 106 21.87 10.61 -5.05
CA PRO A 106 22.48 10.06 -3.82
C PRO A 106 22.23 10.91 -2.57
N GLU A 107 22.25 12.23 -2.68
CA GLU A 107 21.96 13.14 -1.56
C GLU A 107 20.57 12.94 -0.94
N LYS A 108 19.57 12.55 -1.74
CA LYS A 108 18.19 12.38 -1.27
C LYS A 108 17.97 11.09 -0.48
N ARG A 109 18.91 10.15 -0.54
CA ARG A 109 18.80 8.83 0.11
C ARG A 109 19.72 8.65 1.31
N LYS A 110 20.49 9.68 1.69
CA LYS A 110 21.41 9.63 2.85
C LYS A 110 20.68 9.36 4.16
N GLU A 111 19.55 10.04 4.37
CA GLU A 111 18.73 9.94 5.57
C GLU A 111 17.47 9.10 5.27
N ARG A 112 17.48 7.82 5.66
CA ARG A 112 16.37 6.88 5.37
C ARG A 112 15.01 7.36 5.87
N ASP A 113 14.98 7.91 7.08
CA ASP A 113 13.75 8.46 7.69
C ASP A 113 13.20 9.64 6.89
N ALA A 114 14.06 10.55 6.44
CA ALA A 114 13.66 11.70 5.63
C ALA A 114 13.22 11.24 4.22
N PHE A 115 13.98 10.36 3.59
CA PHE A 115 13.63 9.76 2.31
C PHE A 115 12.24 9.12 2.35
N TYR A 116 11.96 8.33 3.38
CA TYR A 116 10.65 7.71 3.58
C TYR A 116 9.52 8.75 3.65
N ILE A 117 9.63 9.70 4.59
CA ILE A 117 8.57 10.66 4.88
C ILE A 117 8.35 11.62 3.71
N ASP A 118 9.41 12.06 3.03
CA ASP A 118 9.31 12.96 1.89
C ASP A 118 8.56 12.28 0.74
N ASN A 119 8.92 11.03 0.41
CA ASN A 119 8.24 10.28 -0.66
C ASN A 119 6.81 9.89 -0.27
N LEU A 120 6.55 9.51 0.98
CA LEU A 120 5.21 9.19 1.45
C LEU A 120 4.30 10.44 1.41
N THR A 121 4.77 11.57 1.92
CA THR A 121 4.03 12.84 1.89
C THR A 121 3.74 13.27 0.45
N TYR A 122 4.75 13.21 -0.42
CA TYR A 122 4.62 13.59 -1.82
C TYR A 122 3.63 12.67 -2.57
N SER A 123 3.71 11.36 -2.35
CA SER A 123 2.81 10.39 -2.98
C SER A 123 1.36 10.54 -2.51
N ILE A 124 1.13 10.85 -1.22
CA ILE A 124 -0.20 11.21 -0.71
C ILE A 124 -0.72 12.48 -1.40
N GLY A 125 0.07 13.54 -1.50
CA GLY A 125 -0.35 14.76 -2.21
C GLY A 125 -0.74 14.48 -3.66
N LYS A 126 0.05 13.68 -4.37
CA LYS A 126 -0.24 13.24 -5.75
C LYS A 126 -1.53 12.44 -5.86
N LEU A 127 -1.81 11.56 -4.89
CA LEU A 127 -3.09 10.85 -4.80
C LEU A 127 -4.26 11.83 -4.60
N LEU A 128 -4.15 12.74 -3.64
CA LEU A 128 -5.20 13.70 -3.32
C LEU A 128 -5.54 14.59 -4.52
N ASP A 129 -4.53 15.00 -5.30
CA ASP A 129 -4.70 15.70 -6.57
C ASP A 129 -5.49 14.85 -7.60
N LYS A 130 -5.11 13.58 -7.77
CA LYS A 130 -5.80 12.66 -8.70
C LYS A 130 -7.25 12.40 -8.30
N LEU A 131 -7.51 12.31 -7.00
CA LEU A 131 -8.85 12.14 -6.47
C LEU A 131 -9.69 13.42 -6.59
N LYS A 132 -9.07 14.58 -6.81
CA LYS A 132 -9.69 15.90 -6.65
C LYS A 132 -10.41 15.98 -5.31
N ILE A 133 -9.68 15.70 -4.24
CA ILE A 133 -10.26 15.48 -2.92
C ILE A 133 -11.14 16.67 -2.48
N ASP A 134 -12.39 16.37 -2.14
CA ASP A 134 -13.42 17.34 -1.74
C ASP A 134 -14.09 16.95 -0.40
N LYS A 135 -13.61 15.88 0.23
CA LYS A 135 -14.20 15.25 1.42
C LYS A 135 -13.17 15.03 2.50
N ASN A 136 -13.63 15.05 3.74
CA ASN A 136 -12.80 14.64 4.89
C ASN A 136 -12.29 13.22 4.66
N PHE A 137 -11.06 12.96 5.09
CA PHE A 137 -10.42 11.68 4.83
C PHE A 137 -9.61 11.15 6.01
N VAL A 138 -9.47 9.84 6.07
CA VAL A 138 -8.65 9.15 7.08
C VAL A 138 -7.60 8.33 6.35
N ILE A 139 -6.34 8.51 6.74
CA ILE A 139 -5.22 7.71 6.24
C ILE A 139 -4.89 6.65 7.28
N ILE A 140 -4.78 5.40 6.86
CA ILE A 140 -4.38 4.28 7.70
C ILE A 140 -3.19 3.60 7.02
N THR A 141 -2.07 3.55 7.73
CA THR A 141 -0.85 2.86 7.28
C THR A 141 -0.61 1.67 8.19
N ASP A 142 0.18 0.69 7.72
CA ASP A 142 0.70 -0.33 8.64
C ASP A 142 1.66 0.30 9.66
N ASN A 143 2.02 -0.44 10.70
CA ASN A 143 3.04 -0.03 11.65
C ASN A 143 4.33 0.34 10.93
N LEU A 144 4.71 1.62 11.05
CA LEU A 144 6.04 2.07 10.64
C LEU A 144 7.10 1.19 11.29
N PRO A 145 8.15 0.75 10.55
CA PRO A 145 9.27 0.01 11.12
C PRO A 145 9.74 0.75 12.36
N ILE A 146 9.97 0.01 13.45
CA ILE A 146 10.27 0.54 14.79
C ILE A 146 11.58 1.33 14.72
N SER A 147 11.49 2.59 14.30
CA SER A 147 12.57 3.55 14.40
C SER A 147 12.49 4.14 15.80
N LYS A 148 13.65 4.46 16.37
CA LYS A 148 13.75 5.29 17.59
C LYS A 148 13.01 6.64 17.46
N ASN A 149 12.55 6.99 16.25
CA ASN A 149 11.98 8.26 15.85
C ASN A 149 10.50 8.18 15.40
N LYS A 150 9.75 7.10 15.69
CA LYS A 150 8.35 6.94 15.23
C LYS A 150 7.49 8.19 15.45
N GLN A 151 7.53 8.81 16.62
CA GLN A 151 6.76 10.04 16.89
C GLN A 151 7.18 11.23 16.00
N LYS A 152 8.48 11.37 15.74
CA LYS A 152 9.02 12.41 14.85
C LYS A 152 8.54 12.20 13.42
N GLN A 153 8.53 10.95 12.95
CA GLN A 153 8.03 10.57 11.62
C GLN A 153 6.52 10.89 11.47
N ILE A 154 5.71 10.51 12.47
CA ILE A 154 4.28 10.82 12.50
C ILE A 154 4.05 12.33 12.44
N LYS A 155 4.81 13.11 13.24
CA LYS A 155 4.73 14.56 13.25
C LYS A 155 5.12 15.16 11.89
N ALA A 156 6.19 14.66 11.27
CA ALA A 156 6.65 15.13 9.96
C ALA A 156 5.63 14.85 8.86
N LEU A 157 5.02 13.65 8.83
CA LEU A 157 3.96 13.31 7.89
C LEU A 157 2.73 14.21 8.06
N ARG A 158 2.27 14.42 9.30
CA ARG A 158 1.15 15.35 9.59
C ARG A 158 1.47 16.77 9.15
N THR A 159 2.67 17.26 9.42
CA THR A 159 3.11 18.59 8.94
C THR A 159 3.08 18.65 7.41
N GLY A 160 3.60 17.63 6.73
CA GLY A 160 3.62 17.55 5.27
C GLY A 160 2.23 17.62 4.65
N ILE A 161 1.27 16.84 5.19
CA ILE A 161 -0.11 16.88 4.72
C ILE A 161 -0.77 18.23 5.04
N LYS A 162 -0.52 18.80 6.23
CA LYS A 162 -1.04 20.14 6.57
C LYS A 162 -0.55 21.20 5.57
N LEU A 163 0.73 21.17 5.20
CA LEU A 163 1.29 22.09 4.20
C LEU A 163 0.64 21.89 2.82
N TYR A 164 0.46 20.64 2.39
CA TYR A 164 -0.26 20.34 1.15
C TYR A 164 -1.68 20.93 1.16
N MET A 165 -2.43 20.73 2.25
CA MET A 165 -3.80 21.26 2.38
C MET A 165 -3.83 22.80 2.29
N GLN A 166 -2.88 23.48 2.93
CA GLN A 166 -2.74 24.94 2.86
C GLN A 166 -2.39 25.42 1.45
N GLN A 167 -1.46 24.75 0.77
CA GLN A 167 -1.04 25.11 -0.60
C GLN A 167 -2.18 24.95 -1.62
N LYS A 168 -3.11 24.02 -1.37
CA LYS A 168 -4.27 23.74 -2.23
C LYS A 168 -5.52 24.50 -1.81
N ASP A 169 -5.44 25.35 -0.78
CA ASP A 169 -6.57 26.06 -0.18
C ASP A 169 -7.74 25.12 0.20
N LEU A 170 -7.42 23.95 0.75
CA LEU A 170 -8.38 22.93 1.13
C LEU A 170 -8.73 23.02 2.62
N ASN A 171 -9.99 23.31 2.91
CA ASN A 171 -10.53 23.31 4.28
C ASN A 171 -11.19 21.97 4.65
N LEU A 172 -10.44 20.87 4.55
CA LEU A 172 -10.92 19.52 4.91
C LEU A 172 -10.28 19.03 6.20
N LYS A 173 -11.02 18.23 6.97
CA LYS A 173 -10.50 17.53 8.14
C LYS A 173 -9.88 16.20 7.72
N TYR A 174 -8.76 15.86 8.35
CA TYR A 174 -8.13 14.57 8.16
C TYR A 174 -7.52 14.04 9.45
N ASP A 175 -7.30 12.73 9.50
CA ASP A 175 -6.49 12.07 10.52
C ASP A 175 -5.64 10.96 9.92
N ILE A 176 -4.60 10.56 10.64
CA ILE A 176 -3.62 9.56 10.22
C ILE A 176 -3.42 8.59 11.37
N PHE A 177 -3.61 7.30 11.06
CA PHE A 177 -3.42 6.21 11.98
C PHE A 177 -2.36 5.22 11.47
N HIS A 178 -1.66 4.62 12.43
CA HIS A 178 -0.66 3.58 12.19
C HIS A 178 -1.11 2.35 12.97
N HIS A 179 -1.63 1.36 12.26
CA HIS A 179 -2.24 0.16 12.84
C HIS A 179 -1.49 -1.08 12.35
N SER A 180 -1.48 -2.14 13.14
CA SER A 180 -0.99 -3.43 12.65
C SER A 180 -1.87 -3.91 11.48
N SER A 181 -1.27 -4.40 10.40
CA SER A 181 -2.00 -5.03 9.28
C SER A 181 -2.97 -6.13 9.74
N ALA A 182 -2.64 -6.85 10.82
CA ALA A 182 -3.53 -7.85 11.43
C ALA A 182 -4.88 -7.27 11.89
N SER A 183 -4.93 -5.99 12.25
CA SER A 183 -6.15 -5.31 12.73
C SER A 183 -7.02 -4.73 11.61
N SER A 184 -6.58 -4.80 10.35
CA SER A 184 -7.28 -4.18 9.22
C SER A 184 -7.21 -5.06 7.97
N VAL A 185 -8.35 -5.66 7.61
CA VAL A 185 -8.48 -6.38 6.34
C VAL A 185 -8.13 -5.49 5.14
N ASN A 186 -8.43 -4.19 5.19
CA ASN A 186 -8.08 -3.30 4.07
C ASN A 186 -6.56 -3.05 3.96
N LEU A 187 -5.80 -3.12 5.06
CA LEU A 187 -4.32 -3.10 5.00
C LEU A 187 -3.81 -4.38 4.30
N GLN A 188 -4.38 -5.53 4.64
CA GLN A 188 -4.05 -6.81 3.99
C GLN A 188 -4.42 -6.81 2.49
N ILE A 189 -5.53 -6.19 2.11
CA ILE A 189 -5.92 -6.04 0.70
C ILE A 189 -4.90 -5.18 -0.06
N ILE A 190 -4.46 -4.05 0.50
CA ILE A 190 -3.49 -3.20 -0.20
C ILE A 190 -2.09 -3.81 -0.24
N ASP A 191 -1.69 -4.61 0.75
CA ASP A 191 -0.48 -5.45 0.69
C ASP A 191 -0.53 -6.43 -0.50
N TYR A 192 -1.66 -7.12 -0.68
CA TYR A 192 -1.86 -8.03 -1.81
C TYR A 192 -1.79 -7.32 -3.17
N ILE A 193 -2.51 -6.19 -3.29
CA ILE A 193 -2.52 -5.39 -4.52
C ILE A 193 -1.12 -4.83 -4.80
N GLY A 194 -0.45 -4.30 -3.78
CA GLY A 194 0.91 -3.79 -3.86
C GLY A 194 1.90 -4.85 -4.28
N TRP A 195 1.79 -6.06 -3.73
CA TRP A 195 2.59 -7.21 -4.12
C TRP A 195 2.41 -7.60 -5.60
N ALA A 196 1.18 -7.55 -6.14
CA ALA A 196 0.95 -7.79 -7.56
C ALA A 196 1.59 -6.71 -8.45
N VAL A 197 1.48 -5.43 -8.08
CA VAL A 197 2.14 -4.33 -8.79
C VAL A 197 3.66 -4.49 -8.72
N HIS A 198 4.21 -4.77 -7.54
CA HIS A 198 5.64 -5.01 -7.35
C HIS A 198 6.14 -6.14 -8.27
N ARG A 199 5.42 -7.27 -8.38
CA ARG A 199 5.78 -8.37 -9.28
C ARG A 199 5.79 -7.97 -10.75
N LYS A 200 4.81 -7.18 -11.20
CA LYS A 200 4.78 -6.64 -12.56
C LYS A 200 6.06 -5.87 -12.89
N TYR A 201 6.51 -5.00 -11.99
CA TYR A 201 7.67 -4.12 -12.25
C TYR A 201 9.02 -4.77 -11.97
N GLU A 202 9.13 -5.64 -10.97
CA GLU A 202 10.40 -6.28 -10.60
C GLU A 202 10.66 -7.56 -11.40
N MET A 203 9.60 -8.33 -11.69
CA MET A 203 9.67 -9.69 -12.21
C MET A 203 9.01 -9.87 -13.57
N ASN A 204 8.40 -8.83 -14.16
CA ASN A 204 7.60 -8.91 -15.38
C ASN A 204 6.45 -9.95 -15.29
N ASP A 205 5.93 -10.20 -14.08
CA ASP A 205 4.85 -11.16 -13.84
C ASP A 205 3.52 -10.43 -13.63
N ASN A 206 2.64 -10.52 -14.62
CA ASN A 206 1.33 -9.87 -14.61
C ASN A 206 0.18 -10.75 -14.10
N ASN A 207 0.41 -12.02 -13.77
CA ASN A 207 -0.67 -12.99 -13.53
C ASN A 207 -1.67 -12.53 -12.45
N TYR A 208 -1.18 -11.94 -11.37
CA TYR A 208 -2.03 -11.41 -10.30
C TYR A 208 -2.47 -9.96 -10.57
N TYR A 209 -1.61 -9.17 -11.21
CA TYR A 209 -1.91 -7.79 -11.60
C TYR A 209 -3.13 -7.72 -12.53
N ASP A 210 -3.22 -8.61 -13.51
CA ASP A 210 -4.31 -8.66 -14.47
C ASP A 210 -5.69 -8.87 -13.83
N ARG A 211 -5.74 -9.46 -12.63
CA ARG A 211 -6.97 -9.71 -11.86
C ARG A 211 -7.47 -8.48 -11.09
N ILE A 212 -6.64 -7.44 -10.95
CA ILE A 212 -6.94 -6.25 -10.16
C ILE A 212 -6.75 -4.93 -10.92
N LYS A 213 -6.23 -4.98 -12.16
CA LYS A 213 -5.88 -3.79 -12.95
C LYS A 213 -7.05 -2.85 -13.19
N GLU A 214 -8.29 -3.35 -13.20
CA GLU A 214 -9.48 -2.54 -13.40
C GLU A 214 -9.75 -1.56 -12.25
N TYR A 215 -9.21 -1.83 -11.05
CA TYR A 215 -9.31 -0.97 -9.88
C TYR A 215 -8.21 0.09 -9.82
N ILE A 216 -7.16 -0.05 -10.64
CA ILE A 216 -6.01 0.85 -10.66
C ILE A 216 -6.35 2.09 -11.48
N ILE A 217 -6.40 3.23 -10.81
CA ILE A 217 -6.62 4.52 -11.46
C ILE A 217 -5.34 5.11 -12.04
N ASP A 218 -4.17 4.79 -11.47
CA ASP A 218 -2.87 5.17 -12.03
C ASP A 218 -1.68 4.41 -11.37
N GLU A 219 -0.59 4.30 -12.12
CA GLU A 219 0.73 3.79 -11.73
C GLU A 219 1.80 4.85 -12.08
N ASP A 220 2.03 5.80 -11.17
CA ASP A 220 2.83 7.00 -11.44
C ASP A 220 4.33 6.72 -11.23
N ILE A 221 5.03 6.53 -12.35
CA ILE A 221 6.49 6.40 -12.38
C ILE A 221 7.13 7.79 -12.27
N VAL A 222 7.35 8.25 -11.04
CA VAL A 222 7.75 9.64 -10.77
C VAL A 222 9.19 9.99 -11.17
N THR A 223 9.98 8.98 -11.51
CA THR A 223 11.35 9.12 -12.01
C THR A 223 11.44 8.99 -13.54
N LYS A 224 10.32 8.83 -14.25
CA LYS A 224 10.29 8.55 -15.71
C LYS A 224 11.11 9.55 -16.53
N GLY A 225 11.07 10.84 -16.17
CA GLY A 225 11.81 11.90 -16.88
C GLY A 225 13.30 12.01 -16.55
N ARG A 226 13.81 11.25 -15.57
CA ARG A 226 15.22 11.33 -15.15
C ARG A 226 16.08 10.40 -16.02
N LYS A 227 17.15 10.96 -16.60
CA LYS A 227 18.07 10.21 -17.49
C LYS A 227 19.28 9.63 -16.75
N VAL A 228 19.75 10.30 -15.70
CA VAL A 228 20.95 9.89 -14.94
C VAL A 228 20.61 8.73 -14.00
N LYS A 229 21.48 7.71 -13.97
CA LYS A 229 21.41 6.57 -13.06
C LYS A 229 22.54 6.61 -12.04
N HIS A 230 22.23 6.29 -10.79
CA HIS A 230 23.07 6.29 -9.61
C HIS A 230 22.89 4.96 -8.86
N TYR A 231 23.80 4.01 -9.07
CA TYR A 231 23.86 2.79 -8.27
C TYR A 231 24.87 2.96 -7.14
N GLU A 232 24.57 2.43 -5.95
CA GLU A 232 25.61 2.20 -4.94
C GLU A 232 26.50 1.06 -5.42
N LYS A 233 27.82 1.26 -5.29
CA LYS A 233 28.81 0.23 -5.55
C LYS A 233 28.81 -0.79 -4.43
#